data_AF-A0A1V1X695-F1
#
_entry.id   AF-A0A1V1X695-F1
#
_cell.length_a   1.000
_cell.length_b   1.000
_cell.length_c   1.000
_cell.angle_alpha   90.00
_cell.angle_beta   90.00
_cell.angle_gamma   90.00
#
_symmetry.space_group_name_H-M   'P 1'
#
loop_
_entity.id
_entity.type
_entity.pdbx_description
1 polymer ?
#
loop_
_entity_poly.entity_id
_entity_poly.type
_entity_poly.pdbx_seq_one_letter_code
_entity_poly.pdbx_strand_id
1 'polypeptide(L)'
;MSHQVSATISTTGDLRKLFYENIPIIDVRTPGEFKSTAVPNSVNLPLLTEDECHAIGIHFEGDTSIGAIEFAEDSINIVPTPKVIATYKKFREKHPNAVLSCSKDGRRSAVIQQNLYEHRQRQIPIVEGGIYSLNKFLIDESEYLGCKTDFFLLSGKTGSGKTRLLRKVNIRPTLFFKKH
;
A
#
# COMPACT_ATOMS: atom_id res chain seq x y z
N MET A 1 27.20 -2.16 -28.11
CA MET A 1 26.88 -3.51 -27.59
C MET A 1 26.02 -3.34 -26.35
N SER A 2 24.71 -3.29 -26.55
CA SER A 2 23.71 -3.15 -25.49
C SER A 2 23.48 -4.52 -24.84
N HIS A 3 24.11 -4.75 -23.68
CA HIS A 3 23.76 -5.90 -22.85
C HIS A 3 22.36 -5.66 -22.26
N GLN A 4 21.34 -6.28 -22.83
CA GLN A 4 20.06 -6.48 -22.16
C GLN A 4 20.26 -7.54 -21.07
N VAL A 5 20.57 -7.09 -19.86
CA VAL A 5 20.43 -7.92 -18.66
C VAL A 5 18.97 -7.81 -18.25
N SER A 6 18.14 -8.77 -18.66
CA SER A 6 16.76 -8.87 -18.16
C SER A 6 16.82 -9.28 -16.69
N ALA A 7 16.59 -8.33 -15.80
CA ALA A 7 16.60 -8.57 -14.36
C ALA A 7 15.33 -9.32 -13.95
N THR A 8 15.48 -10.47 -13.29
CA THR A 8 14.34 -11.19 -12.71
C THR A 8 13.62 -10.31 -11.71
N ILE A 9 12.30 -10.14 -11.86
CA ILE A 9 11.47 -9.38 -10.93
C ILE A 9 11.46 -10.10 -9.58
N SER A 10 11.82 -9.38 -8.51
CA SER A 10 11.73 -9.91 -7.14
C SER A 10 10.36 -9.59 -6.54
N THR A 11 9.68 -10.59 -6.00
CA THR A 11 8.35 -10.45 -5.38
C THR A 11 8.31 -10.98 -3.95
N THR A 12 7.26 -10.61 -3.20
CA THR A 12 6.93 -11.16 -1.89
C THR A 12 5.42 -11.39 -1.75
N GLY A 13 5.03 -12.61 -1.37
CA GLY A 13 3.64 -13.00 -1.14
C GLY A 13 3.25 -13.14 0.34
N ASP A 14 4.20 -12.99 1.28
CA ASP A 14 3.91 -13.09 2.72
C ASP A 14 3.31 -11.78 3.26
N LEU A 15 2.04 -11.55 2.96
CA LEU A 15 1.32 -10.32 3.35
C LEU A 15 1.22 -10.16 4.87
N ARG A 16 1.05 -11.27 5.60
CA ARG A 16 0.93 -11.23 7.07
C ARG A 16 2.21 -10.68 7.71
N LYS A 17 3.37 -11.14 7.24
CA LYS A 17 4.67 -10.65 7.74
C LYS A 17 4.84 -9.15 7.56
N LEU A 18 4.39 -8.61 6.41
CA LEU A 18 4.50 -7.16 6.14
C LEU A 18 3.83 -6.32 7.24
N PHE A 19 2.65 -6.73 7.69
CA PHE A 19 1.93 -6.03 8.75
C PHE A 19 2.47 -6.35 10.15
N TYR A 20 2.78 -7.61 10.43
CA TYR A 20 3.25 -8.03 11.75
C TYR A 20 4.59 -7.39 12.14
N GLU A 21 5.53 -7.31 11.19
CA GLU A 21 6.86 -6.74 11.41
C GLU A 21 6.93 -5.23 11.11
N ASN A 22 5.80 -4.59 10.78
CA ASN A 22 5.73 -3.21 10.32
C ASN A 22 6.72 -2.89 9.19
N ILE A 23 6.80 -3.76 8.20
CA ILE A 23 7.67 -3.58 7.04
C ILE A 23 7.13 -2.39 6.23
N PRO A 24 7.96 -1.38 5.91
CA PRO A 24 7.52 -0.25 5.12
C PRO A 24 7.09 -0.65 3.71
N ILE A 25 5.88 -0.25 3.31
CA ILE A 25 5.33 -0.50 1.97
C ILE A 25 5.41 0.81 1.18
N ILE A 26 6.24 0.86 0.15
CA ILE A 26 6.35 2.02 -0.74
C ILE A 26 5.24 1.91 -1.78
N ASP A 27 4.21 2.73 -1.63
CA ASP A 27 3.12 2.85 -2.60
C ASP A 27 3.53 3.84 -3.71
N VAL A 28 3.71 3.31 -4.93
CA VAL A 28 4.20 4.06 -6.09
C VAL A 28 3.09 4.77 -6.88
N ARG A 29 1.84 4.63 -6.42
CA ARG A 29 0.66 5.24 -7.04
C ARG A 29 0.63 6.75 -6.85
N THR A 30 -0.32 7.42 -7.50
CA THR A 30 -0.51 8.86 -7.30
C THR A 30 -0.99 9.18 -5.88
N PRO A 31 -0.83 10.43 -5.42
CA PRO A 31 -1.32 10.83 -4.09
C PRO A 31 -2.81 10.62 -3.88
N GLY A 32 -3.63 10.79 -4.91
CA GLY A 32 -5.07 10.57 -4.90
C GLY A 32 -5.44 9.10 -4.70
N GLU A 33 -4.81 8.21 -5.46
CA GLU A 33 -4.94 6.75 -5.28
C GLU A 33 -4.52 6.31 -3.88
N PHE A 34 -3.40 6.86 -3.39
CA PHE A 34 -2.92 6.56 -2.05
C PHE A 34 -3.93 7.02 -0.99
N LYS A 35 -4.43 8.25 -1.08
CA LYS A 35 -5.38 8.81 -0.12
C LYS A 35 -6.67 8.01 -0.02
N SER A 36 -7.14 7.41 -1.12
CA SER A 36 -8.39 6.65 -1.14
C SER A 36 -8.25 5.25 -0.53
N THR A 37 -7.09 4.60 -0.66
CA THR A 37 -6.94 3.15 -0.39
C THR A 37 -5.61 2.76 0.25
N ALA A 38 -4.96 3.68 0.97
CA ALA A 38 -3.72 3.40 1.70
C ALA A 38 -3.92 2.29 2.74
N VAL A 39 -2.86 1.52 2.95
CA VAL A 39 -2.79 0.46 3.97
C VAL A 39 -1.86 0.87 5.12
N PRO A 40 -1.96 0.25 6.31
CA PRO A 40 -1.02 0.48 7.40
C PRO A 40 0.44 0.29 6.94
N ASN A 41 1.35 1.06 7.53
CA ASN A 41 2.79 1.03 7.24
C ASN A 41 3.17 1.40 5.79
N SER A 42 2.22 1.88 4.97
CA SER A 42 2.51 2.37 3.63
C SER A 42 2.93 3.83 3.62
N VAL A 43 3.86 4.17 2.73
CA VAL A 43 4.33 5.52 2.44
C VAL A 43 4.22 5.75 0.94
N ASN A 44 3.62 6.87 0.56
CA ASN A 44 3.48 7.22 -0.84
C ASN A 44 4.76 7.87 -1.37
N LEU A 45 5.38 7.23 -2.37
CA LEU A 45 6.43 7.82 -3.20
C LEU A 45 5.98 7.70 -4.66
N PRO A 46 5.19 8.65 -5.18
CA PRO A 46 4.60 8.51 -6.50
C PRO A 46 5.64 8.30 -7.60
N LEU A 47 5.39 7.35 -8.50
CA LEU A 47 6.12 7.24 -9.77
C LEU A 47 5.70 8.37 -10.72
N LEU A 48 4.41 8.72 -10.70
CA LEU A 48 3.77 9.71 -11.55
C LEU A 48 2.93 10.69 -10.72
N THR A 49 2.79 11.90 -11.25
CA THR A 49 1.77 12.88 -10.83
C THR A 49 0.37 12.46 -11.33
N GLU A 50 -0.67 13.12 -10.81
CA GLU A 50 -2.04 12.91 -11.31
C GLU A 50 -2.15 13.25 -12.81
N ASP A 51 -1.56 14.37 -13.22
CA ASP A 51 -1.58 14.84 -14.61
C ASP A 51 -0.85 13.89 -15.55
N GLU A 52 0.32 13.38 -15.13
CA GLU A 52 1.06 12.38 -15.91
C GLU A 52 0.29 11.07 -16.03
N CYS A 53 -0.34 10.59 -14.94
CA CYS A 53 -1.20 9.41 -14.99
C CYS A 53 -2.39 9.60 -15.93
N HIS A 54 -3.05 10.76 -15.87
CA HIS A 54 -4.16 11.09 -16.76
C HIS A 54 -3.71 11.12 -18.23
N ALA A 55 -2.55 11.73 -18.50
CA ALA A 55 -2.00 11.84 -19.85
C ALA A 55 -1.65 10.48 -20.49
N ILE A 56 -1.28 9.48 -19.68
CA ILE A 56 -0.98 8.12 -20.15
C ILE A 56 -2.16 7.15 -20.03
N GLY A 57 -3.37 7.66 -19.78
CA GLY A 57 -4.60 6.86 -19.73
C GLY A 57 -4.72 5.95 -18.50
N ILE A 58 -3.97 6.21 -17.42
CA ILE A 58 -4.23 5.55 -16.13
C ILE A 58 -5.44 6.23 -15.50
N HIS A 59 -6.61 5.62 -15.66
CA HIS A 59 -7.86 6.10 -15.08
C HIS A 59 -8.05 5.63 -13.63
N PHE A 60 -8.49 6.56 -12.78
CA PHE A 60 -8.82 6.32 -11.38
C PHE A 60 -10.33 6.19 -11.22
N GLU A 61 -10.80 5.28 -10.37
CA GLU A 61 -12.21 5.16 -9.96
C GLU A 61 -12.67 6.33 -9.04
N GLY A 62 -11.98 7.48 -9.08
CA GLY A 62 -12.11 8.56 -8.11
C GLY A 62 -13.18 9.62 -8.42
N ASP A 63 -13.69 9.72 -9.66
CA ASP A 63 -14.77 10.64 -10.00
C ASP A 63 -15.76 9.98 -10.97
N THR A 64 -16.95 9.70 -10.43
CA THR A 64 -18.25 9.39 -11.05
C THR A 64 -18.31 8.87 -12.49
N SER A 65 -18.86 7.64 -12.58
CA SER A 65 -19.57 7.03 -13.72
C SER A 65 -18.73 6.68 -14.96
N ILE A 66 -18.77 5.38 -15.30
CA ILE A 66 -18.01 4.64 -16.32
C ILE A 66 -16.66 4.18 -15.72
N GLY A 67 -16.54 2.98 -15.17
CA GLY A 67 -16.92 1.73 -15.79
C GLY A 67 -15.77 1.27 -16.68
N ALA A 68 -15.08 0.21 -16.23
CA ALA A 68 -14.05 -0.56 -16.93
C ALA A 68 -12.61 -0.04 -16.86
N ILE A 69 -11.83 -0.87 -16.17
CA ILE A 69 -10.40 -1.17 -16.37
C ILE A 69 -10.01 -0.95 -17.83
N GLU A 70 -9.17 0.06 -18.10
CA GLU A 70 -8.23 -0.05 -19.20
C GLU A 70 -6.83 0.23 -18.69
N PHE A 71 -6.10 -0.87 -18.65
CA PHE A 71 -4.67 -0.98 -18.55
C PHE A 71 -4.00 0.08 -19.44
N ALA A 72 -3.24 1.00 -18.86
CA ALA A 72 -2.15 1.60 -19.61
C ALA A 72 -1.10 0.50 -19.82
N GLU A 73 -1.23 -0.24 -20.93
CA GLU A 73 -0.15 -1.10 -21.46
C GLU A 73 1.18 -0.33 -21.52
N ASP A 74 1.09 1.00 -21.68
CA ASP A 74 2.18 1.97 -21.70
C ASP A 74 2.91 2.21 -20.37
N SER A 75 2.47 1.61 -19.26
CA SER A 75 3.23 1.71 -18.01
C SER A 75 4.66 1.14 -18.12
N ILE A 76 4.91 0.25 -19.09
CA ILE A 76 6.24 -0.27 -19.42
C ILE A 76 7.15 0.81 -20.05
N ASN A 77 6.59 1.84 -20.68
CA ASN A 77 7.32 2.92 -21.34
C ASN A 77 7.61 4.12 -20.40
N ILE A 78 7.21 4.05 -19.13
CA ILE A 78 7.50 5.11 -18.17
C ILE A 78 9.00 5.11 -17.85
N VAL A 79 9.65 6.26 -18.07
CA VAL A 79 11.04 6.48 -17.66
C VAL A 79 11.05 7.38 -16.42
N PRO A 80 11.37 6.85 -15.23
CA PRO A 80 11.44 7.66 -14.02
C PRO A 80 12.51 8.75 -14.14
N THR A 81 12.19 9.95 -13.65
CA THR A 81 13.19 11.02 -13.60
C THR A 81 14.30 10.69 -12.58
N PRO A 82 15.52 11.23 -12.74
CA PRO A 82 16.60 11.06 -11.76
C PRO A 82 16.21 11.50 -10.34
N LYS A 83 15.34 12.51 -10.22
CA LYS A 83 14.82 13.02 -8.94
C LYS A 83 13.92 11.98 -8.26
N VAL A 84 13.04 11.33 -9.02
CA VAL A 84 12.19 10.24 -8.52
C VAL A 84 13.10 9.14 -7.98
N ILE A 85 14.02 8.62 -8.78
CA ILE A 85 14.93 7.53 -8.39
C ILE A 85 15.80 7.87 -7.17
N ALA A 86 16.30 9.10 -7.07
CA ALA A 86 17.04 9.56 -5.91
C ALA A 86 16.20 9.51 -4.62
N THR A 87 14.89 9.75 -4.71
CA THR A 87 13.97 9.66 -3.56
C THR A 87 13.83 8.22 -3.07
N TYR A 88 13.68 7.26 -4.00
CA TYR A 88 13.62 5.83 -3.65
C TYR A 88 14.93 5.33 -3.04
N LYS A 89 16.09 5.73 -3.59
CA LYS A 89 17.40 5.38 -3.03
C LYS A 89 17.54 5.86 -1.58
N LYS A 90 17.24 7.13 -1.32
CA LYS A 90 17.28 7.72 0.04
C LYS A 90 16.33 7.05 1.01
N PHE A 91 15.11 6.73 0.58
CA PHE A 91 14.15 6.05 1.43
C PHE A 91 14.67 4.66 1.81
N ARG A 92 15.18 3.92 0.83
CA ARG A 92 15.65 2.55 1.04
C ARG A 92 16.92 2.46 1.88
N GLU A 93 17.80 3.47 1.83
CA GLU A 93 18.95 3.56 2.74
C GLU A 93 18.50 3.57 4.22
N LYS A 94 17.35 4.19 4.51
CA LYS A 94 16.75 4.21 5.85
C LYS A 94 15.91 2.98 6.15
N HIS A 95 15.34 2.36 5.12
CA HIS A 95 14.41 1.24 5.20
C HIS A 95 14.85 0.09 4.29
N PRO A 96 15.91 -0.66 4.66
CA PRO A 96 16.52 -1.67 3.78
C PRO A 96 15.61 -2.87 3.49
N ASN A 97 14.60 -3.11 4.34
CA ASN A 97 13.59 -4.15 4.21
C ASN A 97 12.29 -3.70 3.52
N ALA A 98 12.22 -2.43 3.06
CA ALA A 98 11.02 -1.92 2.40
C ALA A 98 10.66 -2.72 1.15
N VAL A 99 9.38 -2.70 0.79
CA VAL A 99 8.82 -3.37 -0.39
C VAL A 99 8.08 -2.36 -1.26
N LEU A 100 7.94 -2.64 -2.56
CA LEU A 100 7.20 -1.80 -3.51
C LEU A 100 5.78 -2.34 -3.69
N SER A 101 4.80 -1.45 -3.85
CA SER A 101 3.44 -1.82 -4.20
C SER A 101 2.80 -0.78 -5.13
N CYS A 102 1.92 -1.23 -6.00
CA CYS A 102 1.05 -0.40 -6.83
C CYS A 102 -0.38 -0.96 -6.76
N SER A 103 -1.29 -0.57 -7.66
CA SER A 103 -2.70 -1.01 -7.56
C SER A 103 -2.85 -2.54 -7.66
N LYS A 104 -2.49 -3.08 -8.83
CA LYS A 104 -2.59 -4.49 -9.21
C LYS A 104 -1.43 -4.82 -10.16
N ASP A 105 -1.07 -6.10 -10.25
CA ASP A 105 -0.15 -6.68 -11.25
C ASP A 105 1.31 -6.19 -11.22
N GLY A 106 1.68 -5.26 -10.34
CA GLY A 106 3.08 -4.89 -10.07
C GLY A 106 3.78 -4.08 -11.17
N ARG A 107 3.12 -3.73 -12.29
CA ARG A 107 3.80 -3.10 -13.45
C ARG A 107 4.51 -1.79 -13.13
N ARG A 108 3.82 -0.83 -12.49
CA ARG A 108 4.42 0.44 -12.05
C ARG A 108 5.58 0.23 -11.07
N SER A 109 5.44 -0.74 -10.16
CA SER A 109 6.50 -1.10 -9.21
C SER A 109 7.69 -1.76 -9.91
N ALA A 110 7.48 -2.51 -11.00
CA ALA A 110 8.52 -3.13 -11.80
C ALA A 110 9.40 -2.09 -12.49
N VAL A 111 8.83 -1.00 -13.01
CA VAL A 111 9.58 0.13 -13.58
C VAL A 111 10.60 0.67 -12.57
N ILE A 112 10.16 0.93 -11.33
CA ILE A 112 11.06 1.39 -10.26
C ILE A 112 12.09 0.33 -9.90
N GLN A 113 11.68 -0.93 -9.73
CA GLN A 113 12.58 -2.02 -9.36
C GLN A 113 13.69 -2.21 -10.40
N GLN A 114 13.34 -2.20 -11.69
CA GLN A 114 14.28 -2.33 -12.79
C GLN A 114 15.27 -1.18 -12.82
N ASN A 115 14.79 0.07 -12.70
CA ASN A 115 15.67 1.23 -12.71
C ASN A 115 16.64 1.23 -11.51
N LEU A 116 16.17 0.82 -10.32
CA LEU A 116 17.03 0.66 -9.15
C LEU A 116 18.07 -0.45 -9.32
N TYR A 117 17.70 -1.57 -9.97
CA TYR A 117 18.61 -2.67 -10.28
C TYR A 117 19.72 -2.23 -11.25
N GLU A 118 19.37 -1.48 -12.30
CA GLU A 118 20.34 -0.89 -13.25
C GLU A 118 21.36 0.02 -12.53
N HIS A 119 20.93 0.65 -11.44
CA HIS A 119 21.79 1.44 -10.55
C HIS A 119 22.56 0.62 -9.49
N ARG A 120 22.71 -0.70 -9.69
CA ARG A 120 23.46 -1.63 -8.80
C ARG A 120 22.96 -1.66 -7.36
N GLN A 121 21.70 -1.32 -7.14
CA GLN A 121 21.08 -1.47 -5.82
C GLN A 121 20.62 -2.93 -5.63
N ARG A 122 20.57 -3.42 -4.38
CA ARG A 122 19.91 -4.71 -4.08
C ARG A 122 18.48 -4.69 -4.64
N GLN A 123 17.87 -5.81 -5.01
CA GLN A 123 16.47 -5.75 -5.46
C GLN A 123 15.54 -5.36 -4.28
N ILE A 124 14.56 -4.48 -4.55
CA ILE A 124 13.48 -4.16 -3.60
C ILE A 124 12.28 -5.01 -4.01
N PRO A 125 11.82 -5.98 -3.20
CA PRO A 125 10.73 -6.87 -3.60
C PRO A 125 9.42 -6.12 -3.87
N ILE A 126 8.61 -6.63 -4.79
CA ILE A 126 7.27 -6.14 -5.11
C ILE A 126 6.23 -7.00 -4.39
N VAL A 127 5.24 -6.36 -3.77
CA VAL A 127 4.11 -7.07 -3.17
C VAL A 127 3.26 -7.72 -4.27
N GLU A 128 3.07 -9.03 -4.17
CA GLU A 128 2.25 -9.78 -5.10
C GLU A 128 0.80 -9.30 -5.06
N GLY A 129 0.23 -8.99 -6.23
CA GLY A 129 -1.13 -8.48 -6.35
C GLY A 129 -1.39 -7.10 -5.74
N GLY A 130 -0.34 -6.38 -5.33
CA GLY A 130 -0.37 -4.95 -4.99
C GLY A 130 -1.27 -4.57 -3.81
N ILE A 131 -1.69 -3.31 -3.79
CA ILE A 131 -2.57 -2.71 -2.79
C ILE A 131 -3.93 -3.42 -2.73
N TYR A 132 -4.42 -3.96 -3.85
CA TYR A 132 -5.63 -4.77 -3.85
C TYR A 132 -5.51 -5.98 -2.92
N SER A 133 -4.43 -6.75 -3.07
CA SER A 133 -4.23 -7.97 -2.28
C SER A 133 -3.95 -7.67 -0.81
N LEU A 134 -3.25 -6.57 -0.53
CA LEU A 134 -3.03 -6.07 0.83
C LEU A 134 -4.35 -5.70 1.52
N ASN A 135 -5.22 -4.92 0.87
CA ASN A 135 -6.52 -4.56 1.44
C ASN A 135 -7.41 -5.79 1.62
N LYS A 136 -7.48 -6.67 0.61
CA LYS A 136 -8.25 -7.91 0.70
C LYS A 136 -7.79 -8.76 1.89
N PHE A 137 -6.48 -8.95 2.05
CA PHE A 137 -5.92 -9.67 3.19
C PHE A 137 -6.34 -9.06 4.54
N LEU A 138 -6.27 -7.73 4.68
CA LEU A 138 -6.67 -7.06 5.93
C LEU A 138 -8.17 -7.19 6.21
N ILE A 139 -9.01 -7.14 5.19
CA ILE A 139 -10.47 -7.35 5.31
C ILE A 139 -10.73 -8.79 5.75
N ASP A 140 -10.17 -9.77 5.05
CA ASP A 140 -10.37 -11.20 5.32
C ASP A 140 -9.89 -11.56 6.75
N GLU A 141 -8.74 -11.06 7.18
CA GLU A 141 -8.24 -11.26 8.54
C GLU A 141 -9.12 -10.55 9.59
N SER A 142 -9.63 -9.36 9.29
CA SER A 142 -10.55 -8.64 10.19
C SER A 142 -11.87 -9.38 10.37
N GLU A 143 -12.44 -9.93 9.29
CA GLU A 143 -13.65 -10.74 9.33
C GLU A 143 -13.41 -12.04 10.11
N TYR A 144 -12.29 -12.74 9.83
CA TYR A 144 -11.92 -13.95 10.54
C TYR A 144 -11.76 -13.72 12.06
N LEU A 145 -11.06 -12.65 12.46
CA LEU A 145 -10.94 -12.26 13.87
C LEU A 145 -12.28 -11.85 14.45
N GLY A 146 -13.12 -11.18 13.66
CA GLY A 146 -14.50 -10.82 14.00
C GLY A 146 -15.34 -12.04 14.38
N CYS A 147 -15.20 -13.14 13.65
CA CYS A 147 -15.92 -14.38 13.92
C CYS A 147 -15.36 -15.18 15.10
N LYS A 148 -14.07 -15.02 15.45
CA LYS A 148 -13.39 -15.80 16.50
C LYS A 148 -13.22 -15.09 17.84
N THR A 149 -13.56 -13.81 17.91
CA THR A 149 -13.36 -13.01 19.11
C THR A 149 -14.71 -12.68 19.76
N ASP A 150 -14.83 -12.96 21.05
CA ASP A 150 -15.98 -12.50 21.83
C ASP A 150 -15.89 -10.99 22.07
N PHE A 151 -16.78 -10.22 21.46
CA PHE A 151 -16.87 -8.78 21.69
C PHE A 151 -17.82 -8.45 22.83
N PHE A 152 -17.32 -7.77 23.85
CA PHE A 152 -18.15 -7.16 24.89
C PHE A 152 -18.51 -5.72 24.51
N LEU A 153 -19.76 -5.50 24.08
CA LEU A 153 -20.25 -4.17 23.75
C LEU A 153 -20.75 -3.43 24.99
N LEU A 154 -19.97 -2.44 25.46
CA LEU A 154 -20.40 -1.52 26.52
C LEU A 154 -21.12 -0.29 25.93
N SER A 155 -22.45 -0.33 25.87
CA SER A 155 -23.30 0.75 25.34
C SER A 155 -24.05 1.51 26.43
N GLY A 156 -24.53 2.74 26.14
CA GLY A 156 -25.33 3.55 27.07
C GLY A 156 -25.19 5.05 26.82
N LYS A 157 -26.11 5.88 27.35
CA LYS A 157 -26.12 7.35 27.16
C LYS A 157 -24.84 8.03 27.66
N THR A 158 -24.50 9.21 27.15
CA THR A 158 -23.44 10.06 27.72
C THR A 158 -23.73 10.31 29.22
N GLY A 159 -22.69 10.29 30.06
CA GLY A 159 -22.85 10.44 31.52
C GLY A 159 -23.13 9.15 32.31
N SER A 160 -23.41 8.01 31.66
CA SER A 160 -23.65 6.71 32.33
C SER A 160 -22.41 6.05 32.96
N GLY A 161 -21.30 6.77 33.12
CA GLY A 161 -20.12 6.26 33.82
C GLY A 161 -19.32 5.17 33.10
N LYS A 162 -19.62 4.83 31.84
CA LYS A 162 -18.88 3.81 31.05
C LYS A 162 -17.36 4.01 31.05
N THR A 163 -16.89 5.25 30.90
CA THR A 163 -15.46 5.59 30.96
C THR A 163 -14.85 5.37 32.35
N ARG A 164 -15.64 5.51 33.43
CA ARG A 164 -15.20 5.17 34.79
C ARG A 164 -15.10 3.65 34.97
N LEU A 165 -16.03 2.89 34.39
CA LEU A 165 -15.99 1.43 34.40
C LEU A 165 -14.77 0.91 33.62
N LEU A 166 -14.56 1.35 32.38
CA LEU A 166 -13.41 0.94 31.54
C LEU A 166 -12.05 1.25 32.17
N ARG A 167 -11.94 2.25 33.06
CA ARG A 167 -10.70 2.52 33.81
C ARG A 167 -10.51 1.61 35.02
N LYS A 168 -11.57 0.98 35.54
CA LYS A 168 -11.54 0.08 36.70
C LYS A 168 -11.30 -1.37 36.29
N VAL A 169 -11.88 -1.79 35.17
CA VAL A 169 -11.58 -3.09 34.57
C VAL A 169 -10.37 -2.88 33.66
N ASN A 170 -9.28 -3.64 33.84
CA ASN A 170 -8.04 -3.50 33.06
C ASN A 170 -8.22 -4.03 31.62
N ILE A 171 -9.24 -3.56 30.93
CA ILE A 171 -9.58 -3.90 29.57
C ILE A 171 -9.01 -2.78 28.71
N ARG A 172 -8.08 -3.13 27.82
CA ARG A 172 -7.64 -2.20 26.77
C ARG A 172 -8.77 -2.14 25.73
N PRO A 173 -9.48 -1.02 25.57
CA PRO A 173 -10.52 -0.92 24.56
C PRO A 173 -9.90 -1.04 23.18
N THR A 174 -10.26 -2.07 22.43
CA THR A 174 -9.73 -2.37 21.10
C THR A 174 -10.35 -1.48 20.02
N LEU A 175 -11.60 -1.03 20.20
CA LEU A 175 -12.35 -0.21 19.23
C LEU A 175 -13.28 0.77 19.96
N PHE A 176 -13.21 2.06 19.62
CA PHE A 176 -14.17 3.09 20.04
C PHE A 176 -15.05 3.51 18.85
N PHE A 177 -16.32 3.11 18.85
CA PHE A 177 -17.30 3.64 17.92
C PHE A 177 -17.98 4.87 18.52
N LYS A 178 -17.71 6.06 17.97
CA LYS A 178 -18.45 7.27 18.29
C LYS A 178 -19.70 7.29 17.42
N LYS A 179 -20.88 7.02 18.01
CA LYS A 179 -22.15 7.20 17.32
C LYS A 179 -22.36 8.70 17.12
N HIS A 180 -22.42 9.17 15.87
CA HIS A 180 -22.85 10.52 15.51
C HIS A 180 -24.34 10.70 15.82
#